data_AF-A0A962D3L6-F1
#
_entry.id   AF-A0A962D3L6-F1
#
_cell.length_a   1.000
_cell.length_b   1.000
_cell.length_c   1.000
_cell.angle_alpha   90.00
_cell.angle_beta   90.00
_cell.angle_gamma   90.00
#
_symmetry.space_group_name_H-M   'P 1'
#
loop_
_entity.id
_entity.type
_entity.pdbx_description
1 polymer ?
#
loop_
_entity_poly.entity_id
_entity_poly.type
_entity_poly.pdbx_seq_one_letter_code
_entity_poly.pdbx_strand_id
1 'polypeptide(L)'
;IHYQEIQIQKSSLRSRKRDLLTLFDESGVIVVAGDKYLDMIRNHQWVELFIENKKRWLDGTIRLFTFGHAMFEKYLSPYIGMTAQALLLSNLHSDIDESLARDLENGKILNSKAELSPLPLLGIPRWHNNQDEDFYANKNYFR
;
A
#
# COMPACT_ATOMS: atom_id res chain seq x y z
N ILE A 1 -45.75 9.79 -6.85
CA ILE A 1 -44.65 8.98 -7.45
C ILE A 1 -43.34 9.53 -6.86
N HIS A 2 -43.07 9.26 -5.58
CA HIS A 2 -42.27 8.15 -5.04
C HIS A 2 -40.76 8.20 -5.41
N TYR A 3 -40.00 9.00 -4.64
CA TYR A 3 -38.95 8.53 -3.72
C TYR A 3 -38.02 7.39 -4.20
N GLN A 4 -37.52 7.40 -5.43
CA GLN A 4 -36.66 6.32 -5.95
C GLN A 4 -35.21 6.68 -6.29
N GLU A 5 -34.72 7.90 -6.02
CA GLU A 5 -33.34 8.26 -6.40
C GLU A 5 -32.28 8.22 -5.28
N ILE A 6 -32.64 7.93 -4.01
CA ILE A 6 -31.69 8.01 -2.88
C ILE A 6 -31.15 6.64 -2.42
N GLN A 7 -31.76 5.53 -2.84
CA GLN A 7 -31.35 4.17 -2.40
C GLN A 7 -30.23 3.55 -3.26
N ILE A 8 -30.11 3.94 -4.53
CA ILE A 8 -29.12 3.36 -5.47
C ILE A 8 -27.70 3.88 -5.19
N GLN A 9 -27.55 5.14 -4.75
CA GLN A 9 -26.23 5.66 -4.37
C GLN A 9 -25.68 4.98 -3.12
N LYS A 10 -26.50 4.75 -2.08
CA LYS A 10 -26.07 4.07 -0.86
C LYS A 10 -25.66 2.61 -1.11
N SER A 11 -26.34 1.88 -1.99
CA SER A 11 -25.93 0.51 -2.34
C SER A 11 -24.64 0.48 -3.16
N SER A 12 -24.47 1.39 -4.13
CA SER A 12 -23.25 1.48 -4.95
C SER A 12 -22.02 1.94 -4.15
N LEU A 13 -22.18 2.89 -3.21
CA LEU A 13 -21.11 3.33 -2.31
C LEU A 13 -20.69 2.22 -1.35
N ARG A 14 -21.66 1.44 -0.85
CA ARG A 14 -21.40 0.28 0.02
C ARG A 14 -20.74 -0.87 -0.76
N SER A 15 -21.11 -1.07 -2.03
CA SER A 15 -20.44 -2.01 -2.94
C SER A 15 -18.99 -1.58 -3.18
N ARG A 16 -18.75 -0.33 -3.59
CA ARG A 16 -17.39 0.19 -3.86
C ARG A 16 -16.47 0.12 -2.65
N LYS A 17 -16.98 0.42 -1.45
CA LYS A 17 -16.20 0.26 -0.21
C LYS A 17 -15.86 -1.19 0.06
N ARG A 18 -16.79 -2.12 -0.19
CA ARG A 18 -16.53 -3.55 -0.03
C ARG A 18 -15.51 -4.06 -1.04
N ASP A 19 -15.63 -3.66 -2.30
CA ASP A 19 -14.68 -4.01 -3.37
C ASP A 19 -13.27 -3.46 -3.07
N LEU A 20 -13.19 -2.25 -2.53
CA LEU A 20 -11.93 -1.64 -2.10
C LEU A 20 -11.30 -2.38 -0.91
N LEU A 21 -12.12 -2.79 0.07
CA LEU A 21 -11.65 -3.58 1.21
C LEU A 21 -11.18 -4.97 0.78
N THR A 22 -11.88 -5.62 -0.15
CA THR A 22 -11.44 -6.89 -0.73
C THR A 22 -10.13 -6.72 -1.50
N LEU A 23 -10.00 -5.68 -2.32
CA LEU A 23 -8.74 -5.37 -3.00
C LEU A 23 -7.57 -5.15 -2.02
N PHE A 24 -7.85 -4.44 -0.92
CA PHE A 24 -6.87 -4.17 0.13
C PHE A 24 -6.55 -5.43 0.95
N ASP A 25 -7.49 -6.35 1.15
CA ASP A 25 -7.23 -7.66 1.76
C ASP A 25 -6.39 -8.58 0.83
N GLU A 26 -6.52 -8.41 -0.50
CA GLU A 26 -5.84 -9.25 -1.49
C GLU A 26 -4.42 -8.77 -1.88
N SER A 27 -4.14 -7.47 -1.69
CA SER A 27 -2.93 -6.81 -2.20
C SER A 27 -2.48 -5.59 -1.40
N GLY A 28 -3.09 -5.35 -0.24
CA GLY A 28 -2.84 -4.19 0.58
C GLY A 28 -1.59 -4.34 1.44
N VAL A 29 -0.85 -3.25 1.52
CA VAL A 29 0.23 -3.09 2.50
C VAL A 29 0.07 -1.75 3.19
N ILE A 30 0.67 -1.61 4.35
CA ILE A 30 0.68 -0.39 5.14
C ILE A 30 2.11 0.02 5.31
N VAL A 31 2.45 1.20 4.81
CA VAL A 31 3.79 1.77 4.97
C VAL A 31 3.73 2.84 6.04
N VAL A 32 4.59 2.69 7.03
CA VAL A 32 4.71 3.63 8.14
C VAL A 32 6.11 4.22 8.13
N ALA A 33 6.19 5.52 7.87
CA ALA A 33 7.43 6.26 7.78
C ALA A 33 7.19 7.77 7.96
N GLY A 34 8.24 8.56 8.19
CA GLY A 34 8.12 10.02 8.17
C GLY A 34 7.69 10.55 6.80
N ASP A 35 7.01 11.71 6.79
CA ASP A 35 6.36 12.29 5.60
C ASP A 35 7.27 12.36 4.37
N LYS A 36 8.56 12.69 4.57
CA LYS A 36 9.58 12.69 3.51
C LYS A 36 9.60 11.38 2.69
N TYR A 37 9.53 10.23 3.35
CA TYR A 37 9.59 8.93 2.67
C TYR A 37 8.23 8.55 2.06
N LEU A 38 7.13 8.98 2.69
CA LEU A 38 5.80 8.79 2.14
C LEU A 38 5.62 9.60 0.86
N ASP A 39 6.16 10.81 0.80
CA ASP A 39 6.16 11.64 -0.40
C ASP A 39 6.99 11.02 -1.53
N MET A 40 8.12 10.36 -1.22
CA MET A 40 8.88 9.59 -2.20
C MET A 40 8.02 8.47 -2.81
N ILE A 41 7.17 7.80 -2.02
CA ILE A 41 6.25 6.78 -2.53
C ILE A 41 5.17 7.40 -3.39
N ARG A 42 4.58 8.52 -2.97
CA ARG A 42 3.54 9.24 -3.74
C ARG A 42 4.05 9.76 -5.08
N ASN A 43 5.30 10.21 -5.12
CA ASN A 43 5.96 10.76 -6.31
C ASN A 43 6.78 9.73 -7.09
N HIS A 44 6.67 8.44 -6.73
CA HIS A 44 7.34 7.33 -7.42
C HIS A 44 8.88 7.47 -7.50
N GLN A 45 9.50 8.08 -6.49
CA GLN A 45 10.94 8.29 -6.40
C GLN A 45 11.65 6.98 -5.96
N TRP A 46 11.55 5.93 -6.78
CA TRP A 46 11.96 4.57 -6.41
C TRP A 46 13.45 4.43 -6.14
N VAL A 47 14.30 5.14 -6.90
CA VAL A 47 15.76 5.15 -6.68
C VAL A 47 16.09 5.74 -5.31
N GLU A 48 15.54 6.91 -5.00
CA GLU A 48 15.75 7.56 -3.69
C GLU A 48 15.19 6.70 -2.56
N LEU A 49 13.99 6.13 -2.74
CA LEU A 49 13.32 5.32 -1.73
C LEU A 49 14.06 4.02 -1.41
N PHE A 50 14.46 3.26 -2.44
CA PHE A 50 14.99 1.91 -2.27
C PHE A 50 16.52 1.83 -2.25
N ILE A 51 17.21 2.70 -2.99
CA ILE A 51 18.67 2.72 -3.08
C ILE A 51 19.26 3.69 -2.06
N GLU A 52 18.95 4.98 -2.18
CA GLU A 52 19.57 6.01 -1.32
C GLU A 52 19.15 5.86 0.14
N ASN A 53 17.87 5.51 0.38
CA ASN A 53 17.31 5.30 1.71
C ASN A 53 17.24 3.83 2.10
N LYS A 54 18.03 2.95 1.46
CA LYS A 54 18.11 1.51 1.79
C LYS A 54 18.29 1.24 3.29
N LYS A 55 19.14 2.03 3.96
CA LYS A 55 19.38 1.89 5.41
C LYS A 55 18.12 2.09 6.24
N ARG A 56 17.18 2.95 5.79
CA ARG A 56 15.93 3.27 6.49
C ARG A 56 14.92 2.14 6.46
N TRP A 57 14.96 1.32 5.43
CA TRP A 57 14.22 0.05 5.40
C TRP A 57 14.80 -0.97 6.38
N LEU A 58 16.14 -1.02 6.49
CA LEU A 58 16.84 -2.00 7.31
C LEU A 58 16.87 -1.66 8.81
N ASP A 59 16.84 -0.37 9.16
CA ASP A 59 16.85 0.11 10.56
C ASP A 59 15.43 0.24 11.15
N GLY A 60 14.39 0.00 10.35
CA GLY A 60 13.00 0.09 10.78
C GLY A 60 12.42 1.52 10.83
N THR A 61 13.11 2.51 10.24
CA THR A 61 12.55 3.86 10.05
C THR A 61 11.37 3.83 9.06
N ILE A 62 11.50 3.05 7.99
CA ILE A 62 10.43 2.74 7.05
C ILE A 62 9.97 1.31 7.37
N ARG A 63 8.72 1.17 7.81
CA ARG A 63 8.12 -0.12 8.13
C ARG A 63 7.02 -0.44 7.15
N LEU A 64 6.94 -1.71 6.78
CA LEU A 64 5.86 -2.23 5.96
C LEU A 64 5.15 -3.34 6.73
N PHE A 65 3.83 -3.25 6.80
CA PHE A 65 2.96 -4.27 7.34
C PHE A 65 2.08 -4.80 6.21
N THR A 66 2.04 -6.11 6.04
CA THR A 66 1.13 -6.73 5.07
C THR A 66 -0.26 -6.78 5.68
N PHE A 67 -1.26 -6.35 4.90
CA PHE A 67 -2.65 -6.43 5.33
C PHE A 67 -3.35 -7.54 4.54
N GLY A 68 -4.11 -8.37 5.26
CA GLY A 68 -4.92 -9.44 4.67
C GLY A 68 -4.22 -10.78 4.45
N HIS A 69 -5.03 -11.78 4.09
CA HIS A 69 -4.62 -13.19 4.04
C HIS A 69 -3.87 -13.56 2.75
N ALA A 70 -4.11 -12.85 1.64
CA ALA A 70 -3.70 -13.30 0.30
C ALA A 70 -2.25 -12.97 -0.06
N MET A 71 -1.59 -12.10 0.70
CA MET A 71 -0.20 -11.70 0.40
C MET A 71 0.77 -12.86 0.59
N PHE A 72 0.49 -13.80 1.50
CA PHE A 72 1.34 -14.97 1.76
C PHE A 72 1.50 -15.89 0.53
N GLU A 73 0.43 -16.14 -0.22
CA GLU A 73 0.50 -17.03 -1.39
C GLU A 73 1.32 -16.41 -2.54
N LYS A 74 1.25 -15.08 -2.72
CA LYS A 74 2.06 -14.37 -3.72
C LYS A 74 3.55 -14.34 -3.36
N TYR A 75 3.90 -14.36 -2.07
CA TYR A 75 5.29 -14.44 -1.63
C TYR A 75 5.94 -15.81 -1.91
N LEU A 76 5.16 -16.89 -2.09
CA LEU A 76 5.70 -18.20 -2.44
C LEU A 76 6.24 -18.25 -3.88
N SER A 77 5.84 -17.32 -4.75
CA SER A 77 6.37 -17.20 -6.13
C SER A 77 6.45 -15.74 -6.58
N PRO A 78 7.46 -14.98 -6.12
CA PRO A 78 7.62 -13.57 -6.49
C PRO A 78 7.92 -13.44 -8.00
N TYR A 79 7.23 -12.52 -8.67
CA TYR A 79 7.43 -12.22 -10.09
C TYR A 79 7.68 -10.73 -10.32
N ILE A 80 8.48 -10.40 -11.35
CA ILE A 80 8.74 -9.02 -11.76
C ILE A 80 7.42 -8.37 -12.17
N GLY A 81 7.09 -7.22 -11.58
CA GLY A 81 5.78 -6.58 -11.74
C GLY A 81 4.88 -6.65 -10.51
N MET A 82 5.29 -7.37 -9.45
CA MET A 82 4.54 -7.45 -8.20
C MET A 82 4.48 -6.08 -7.50
N THR A 83 3.28 -5.48 -7.50
CA THR A 83 2.99 -4.17 -6.93
C THR A 83 1.84 -4.29 -5.95
N ALA A 84 2.02 -3.76 -4.74
CA ALA A 84 0.98 -3.69 -3.73
C ALA A 84 0.25 -2.35 -3.75
N GLN A 85 -0.92 -2.30 -3.11
CA GLN A 85 -1.63 -1.08 -2.81
C GLN A 85 -1.26 -0.61 -1.39
N ALA A 86 -0.40 0.38 -1.29
CA ALA A 86 0.12 0.87 -0.03
C ALA A 86 -0.77 1.97 0.57
N LEU A 87 -1.24 1.75 1.79
CA LEU A 87 -1.76 2.80 2.66
C LEU A 87 -0.60 3.47 3.39
N LEU A 88 -0.47 4.79 3.27
CA LEU A 88 0.67 5.55 3.78
C LEU A 88 0.33 6.25 5.09
N LEU A 89 1.03 5.92 6.18
CA LEU A 89 0.80 6.49 7.50
C LEU A 89 2.07 7.12 8.07
N SER A 90 1.96 8.33 8.63
CA SER A 90 3.10 9.07 9.16
C SER A 90 3.50 8.67 10.58
N ASN A 91 2.60 7.99 11.30
CA ASN A 91 2.82 7.60 12.68
C ASN A 91 2.49 6.12 12.92
N LEU A 92 3.26 5.50 13.81
CA LEU A 92 2.96 4.15 14.27
C LEU A 92 2.23 4.26 15.61
N HIS A 93 0.95 3.91 15.60
CA HIS A 93 0.25 3.61 16.85
C HIS A 93 0.78 2.28 17.38
N SER A 94 0.92 2.16 18.71
CA SER A 94 1.36 0.92 19.35
C SER A 94 0.43 -0.26 19.03
N ASP A 95 -0.82 0.03 18.73
CA ASP A 95 -1.83 -0.93 18.29
C ASP A 95 -2.34 -0.52 16.90
N ILE A 96 -1.56 -0.88 15.87
CA ILE A 96 -1.84 -0.47 14.49
C ILE A 96 -3.17 -1.05 14.02
N ASP A 97 -3.49 -2.29 14.41
CA ASP A 97 -4.72 -2.97 14.02
C ASP A 97 -5.94 -2.28 14.61
N GLU A 98 -5.94 -1.96 15.92
CA GLU A 98 -7.06 -1.27 16.55
C GLU A 98 -7.23 0.16 15.99
N SER A 99 -6.12 0.87 15.78
CA SER A 99 -6.16 2.22 15.22
C SER A 99 -6.71 2.23 13.80
N LEU A 100 -6.28 1.28 12.96
CA LEU A 100 -6.78 1.13 11.59
C LEU A 100 -8.25 0.75 11.55
N ALA A 101 -8.67 -0.20 12.38
CA ALA A 101 -10.08 -0.61 12.46
C ALA A 101 -10.95 0.60 12.83
N ARG A 102 -10.51 1.39 13.81
CA ARG A 102 -11.21 2.60 14.25
C ARG A 102 -11.24 3.67 13.16
N ASP A 103 -10.12 3.93 12.49
CA ASP A 103 -10.07 4.94 11.41
C ASP A 103 -10.87 4.50 10.19
N LEU A 104 -10.94 3.18 9.91
CA LEU A 104 -11.78 2.60 8.87
C LEU A 104 -13.27 2.74 9.21
N GLU A 105 -13.68 2.40 10.43
CA GLU A 105 -15.07 2.53 10.91
C GLU A 105 -15.54 3.99 10.88
N ASN A 106 -14.65 4.92 11.26
CA ASN A 106 -14.92 6.36 11.22
C ASN A 106 -14.82 6.94 9.80
N GLY A 107 -14.49 6.13 8.79
CA GLY A 107 -14.38 6.56 7.40
C GLY A 107 -13.29 7.61 7.18
N LYS A 108 -12.17 7.52 7.90
CA LYS A 108 -11.00 8.39 7.71
C LYS A 108 -10.00 7.84 6.70
N ILE A 109 -9.96 6.51 6.54
CA ILE A 109 -9.04 5.80 5.63
C ILE A 109 -9.82 4.84 4.74
N LEU A 110 -9.24 4.48 3.59
CA LEU A 110 -9.80 3.55 2.61
C LEU A 110 -11.22 3.96 2.15
N ASN A 111 -11.45 5.26 1.94
CA ASN A 111 -12.71 5.70 1.34
C ASN A 111 -12.68 5.63 -0.18
N SER A 112 -11.49 5.68 -0.77
CA SER A 112 -11.29 5.56 -2.21
C SER A 112 -9.95 4.88 -2.55
N LYS A 113 -9.87 4.30 -3.75
CA LYS A 113 -8.62 3.75 -4.29
C LYS A 113 -7.51 4.82 -4.44
N ALA A 114 -7.89 6.10 -4.53
CA ALA A 114 -6.92 7.21 -4.64
C ALA A 114 -6.09 7.42 -3.36
N GLU A 115 -6.54 6.90 -2.22
CA GLU A 115 -5.76 6.91 -0.97
C GLU A 115 -4.66 5.86 -0.94
N LEU A 116 -4.68 4.92 -1.89
CA LEU A 116 -3.69 3.85 -2.02
C LEU A 116 -2.63 4.25 -3.04
N SER A 117 -1.37 4.11 -2.67
CA SER A 117 -0.24 4.33 -3.56
C SER A 117 0.31 3.01 -4.08
N PRO A 118 0.61 2.86 -5.39
CA PRO A 118 1.26 1.66 -5.89
C PRO A 118 2.66 1.54 -5.28
N LEU A 119 3.01 0.38 -4.74
CA LEU A 119 4.35 0.12 -4.18
C LEU A 119 4.98 -1.13 -4.81
N PRO A 120 6.10 -1.00 -5.55
CA PRO A 120 6.85 -2.14 -6.07
C PRO A 120 7.52 -2.93 -4.94
N LEU A 121 6.96 -4.10 -4.60
CA LEU A 121 7.42 -4.86 -3.42
C LEU A 121 8.82 -5.43 -3.59
N LEU A 122 9.20 -5.86 -4.79
CA LEU A 122 10.54 -6.38 -5.07
C LEU A 122 11.60 -5.27 -5.10
N GLY A 123 11.21 -3.99 -5.03
CA GLY A 123 12.14 -2.88 -4.81
C GLY A 123 12.65 -2.82 -3.38
N ILE A 124 11.90 -3.36 -2.41
CA ILE A 124 12.25 -3.30 -1.00
C ILE A 124 13.55 -4.07 -0.76
N PRO A 125 14.55 -3.49 -0.08
CA PRO A 125 15.82 -4.16 0.16
C PRO A 125 15.67 -5.57 0.74
N ARG A 126 16.37 -6.55 0.15
CA ARG A 126 16.38 -7.98 0.53
C ARG A 126 15.14 -8.79 0.12
N TRP A 127 14.19 -8.21 -0.61
CA TRP A 127 12.96 -8.90 -1.04
C TRP A 127 13.06 -9.56 -2.43
N HIS A 128 14.14 -9.29 -3.16
CA HIS A 128 14.47 -9.97 -4.41
C HIS A 128 15.96 -10.28 -4.48
N ASN A 129 16.32 -11.29 -5.26
CA ASN A 129 17.72 -11.56 -5.58
C ASN A 129 18.16 -10.60 -6.69
N ASN A 130 19.40 -10.12 -6.64
CA ASN A 130 19.95 -9.17 -7.64
C ASN A 130 19.16 -7.85 -7.74
N GLN A 131 19.26 -7.03 -6.70
CA GLN A 131 18.76 -5.65 -6.66
C GLN A 131 19.89 -4.67 -6.98
N ASP A 132 20.41 -4.73 -8.20
CA ASP A 132 21.46 -3.85 -8.72
C ASP A 132 20.87 -2.64 -9.47
N GLU A 133 21.74 -1.76 -10.00
CA GLU A 133 21.31 -0.57 -10.74
C GLU A 133 20.43 -0.92 -11.96
N ASP A 134 20.75 -2.00 -12.67
CA ASP A 134 19.99 -2.46 -13.84
C ASP A 134 18.58 -2.94 -13.46
N PHE A 135 18.43 -3.62 -12.31
CA PHE A 135 17.13 -3.99 -11.77
C PHE A 135 16.26 -2.76 -11.51
N TYR A 136 16.79 -1.73 -10.82
CA TYR A 136 16.06 -0.49 -10.54
C TYR A 136 15.86 0.39 -11.77
N ALA A 137 16.67 0.23 -12.82
CA ALA A 137 16.50 0.90 -14.11
C ALA A 137 15.32 0.36 -14.94
N ASN A 138 14.70 -0.76 -14.53
CA ASN A 138 13.57 -1.35 -15.22
C ASN A 138 12.30 -0.49 -15.15
N LYS A 139 12.13 0.40 -16.12
CA LYS A 139 10.95 1.27 -16.28
C LYS A 139 9.64 0.54 -16.56
N ASN A 140 9.65 -0.77 -16.83
CA ASN A 140 8.38 -1.51 -16.89
C ASN A 140 7.83 -1.81 -15.50
N TYR A 141 8.70 -1.80 -14.49
CA TYR A 141 8.35 -2.12 -13.11
C TYR A 141 8.42 -0.90 -12.18
N PHE A 142 9.49 -0.10 -12.28
CA PHE A 142 9.70 1.13 -11.52
C PHE A 142 9.30 2.35 -12.36
N ARG A 143 7.98 2.63 -12.43
CA ARG A 143 7.37 3.72 -13.21
C ARG A 143 7.04 4.94 -12.38
#